data_AF-A0A2R7LKY0-F1
#
_entry.id   AF-A0A2R7LKY0-F1
#
_cell.length_a   1.000
_cell.length_b   1.000
_cell.length_c   1.000
_cell.angle_alpha   90.00
_cell.angle_beta   90.00
_cell.angle_gamma   90.00
#
_symmetry.space_group_name_H-M   'P 1'
#
loop_
_entity.id
_entity.type
_entity.pdbx_description
1 polymer ?
#
loop_
_entity_poly.entity_id
_entity_poly.type
_entity_poly.pdbx_seq_one_letter_code
_entity_poly.pdbx_strand_id
1 'polypeptide(L)'
;MQRGMVEDHIAGATISVVQNGQVILKKGYGVASVKSRRAVDPDRTLFRVASISKTFTWITLMNEIEAGRMRLDGPVNLYLPEAIQIRGKNMGPVRLRDLMTHTPGFEDRAMGQLFEQDWQRVRPLNEYLRQERPRRVREPGTLPSYSNYGAALAGAAVANVTGKPFEQLVAEEILFPAGMTRTTFRDARPWREDLPAPMSPALAADRSDGFRWTPLGWQEQPPEMTGQIAPAGGASSTAADMARYMMLLLGGGTLDGKTVYSPRTAKAFETVMYRPTPDAAGWNAGFQDIPLPGGRRGFGHAGDTLWFHSNLVVVPDLGLGIFIAVNTDTGAELPSEIPSAIISHFYARPPAVPVSRALNAEDARRYEGDYLGTRRAYHGLEAFVGRIIRLAKVRATPDGQLAILMDGKSTLWNATSRPGVFQSVNGPEVVAFETAGERAVRFYPNGGWAAFERVGFPYGAGLLTWVVVLSALASVATLAGVFVRNRRETRQTPTQTRANLLQTTQAVLWLIALGCVGVFASKSNDIAAVFFNWPSGWLVTGSACALVASVLAVVTLLMAPMVWKGGRRVDSWTTLRKVAFTYTTLLYIGLAILLGLWNVLLPWGG
;
A
#
# COMPACT_ATOMS: atom_id res chain seq x y z
N MET A 1 19.61 0.68 -17.56
CA MET A 1 19.00 1.97 -17.95
C MET A 1 18.28 1.86 -19.28
N GLN A 2 18.90 2.11 -20.45
CA GLN A 2 18.18 2.15 -21.74
C GLN A 2 17.38 0.88 -22.05
N ARG A 3 17.95 -0.31 -21.78
CA ARG A 3 17.26 -1.59 -21.96
C ARG A 3 15.96 -1.65 -21.14
N GLY A 4 16.05 -1.46 -19.82
CA GLY A 4 14.86 -1.44 -18.95
C GLY A 4 13.87 -0.35 -19.32
N MET A 5 14.31 0.83 -19.79
CA MET A 5 13.39 1.84 -20.31
C MET A 5 12.61 1.37 -21.55
N VAL A 6 13.22 0.57 -22.42
CA VAL A 6 12.54 -0.01 -23.58
C VAL A 6 11.60 -1.12 -23.16
N GLU A 7 12.05 -2.03 -22.28
CA GLU A 7 11.26 -3.17 -21.78
C GLU A 7 10.01 -2.71 -21.01
N ASP A 8 10.17 -1.70 -20.15
CA ASP A 8 9.11 -1.16 -19.30
C ASP A 8 8.40 0.06 -19.92
N HIS A 9 8.71 0.39 -21.18
CA HIS A 9 8.11 1.50 -21.92
C HIS A 9 8.19 2.85 -21.19
N ILE A 10 9.34 3.18 -20.60
CA ILE A 10 9.55 4.38 -19.79
C ILE A 10 9.83 5.59 -20.68
N ALA A 11 9.05 6.67 -20.50
CA ALA A 11 9.19 7.92 -21.25
C ALA A 11 10.47 8.69 -20.88
N GLY A 12 10.75 8.83 -19.59
CA GLY A 12 11.87 9.58 -19.07
C GLY A 12 12.40 9.03 -17.75
N ALA A 13 13.71 9.16 -17.56
CA ALA A 13 14.41 8.72 -16.37
C ALA A 13 15.55 9.67 -16.02
N THR A 14 15.87 9.75 -14.73
CA THR A 14 17.07 10.44 -14.23
C THR A 14 17.80 9.56 -13.23
N ILE A 15 19.14 9.66 -13.22
CA ILE A 15 20.00 8.90 -12.31
C ILE A 15 21.17 9.76 -11.84
N SER A 16 21.53 9.61 -10.57
CA SER A 16 22.82 10.02 -10.05
C SER A 16 23.48 8.90 -9.25
N VAL A 17 24.79 8.79 -9.39
CA VAL A 17 25.65 7.89 -8.62
C VAL A 17 26.79 8.73 -8.06
N VAL A 18 26.96 8.68 -6.74
CA VAL A 18 28.07 9.35 -6.04
C VAL A 18 28.94 8.31 -5.38
N GLN A 19 30.25 8.54 -5.35
CA GLN A 19 31.17 7.71 -4.61
C GLN A 19 32.28 8.53 -4.00
N ASN A 20 32.59 8.30 -2.72
CA ASN A 20 33.70 8.94 -2.00
C ASN A 20 33.71 10.48 -2.14
N GLY A 21 32.52 11.10 -2.03
CA GLY A 21 32.36 12.56 -2.11
C GLY A 21 32.37 13.13 -3.54
N GLN A 22 32.34 12.30 -4.57
CA GLN A 22 32.32 12.75 -5.98
C GLN A 22 31.09 12.23 -6.72
N VAL A 23 30.62 13.02 -7.69
CA VAL A 23 29.56 12.59 -8.63
C VAL A 23 30.19 11.76 -9.74
N ILE A 24 29.94 10.46 -9.74
CA ILE A 24 30.47 9.50 -10.73
C ILE A 24 29.58 9.47 -11.98
N LEU A 25 28.27 9.56 -11.79
CA LEU A 25 27.29 9.63 -12.86
C LEU A 25 26.18 10.61 -12.47
N LYS A 26 25.77 11.44 -13.43
CA LYS A 26 24.56 12.26 -13.35
C LYS A 26 24.01 12.39 -14.76
N LYS A 27 22.85 11.79 -15.02
CA LYS A 27 22.33 11.70 -16.39
C LYS A 27 20.81 11.66 -16.45
N GLY A 28 20.26 12.34 -17.46
CA GLY A 28 18.87 12.26 -17.87
C GLY A 28 18.71 11.41 -19.13
N TYR A 29 17.59 10.74 -19.25
CA TYR A 29 17.21 9.91 -20.38
C TYR A 29 15.77 10.20 -20.79
N GLY A 30 15.49 10.14 -22.09
CA GLY A 30 14.13 10.29 -22.60
C GLY A 30 13.57 11.70 -22.41
N VAL A 31 12.26 11.80 -22.19
CA VAL A 31 11.51 13.06 -22.15
C VAL A 31 10.86 13.33 -20.80
N ALA A 32 10.89 14.61 -20.42
CA ALA A 32 10.17 15.14 -19.27
C ALA A 32 8.75 15.63 -19.64
N SER A 33 8.51 15.89 -20.93
CA SER A 33 7.23 16.33 -21.48
C SER A 33 7.16 15.97 -22.96
N VAL A 34 6.11 15.29 -23.39
CA VAL A 34 5.87 14.92 -24.79
C VAL A 34 5.34 16.12 -25.57
N LYS A 35 4.43 16.90 -24.98
CA LYS A 35 3.82 18.09 -25.57
C LYS A 35 4.85 19.14 -25.96
N SER A 36 5.79 19.42 -25.06
CA SER A 36 6.87 20.40 -25.30
C SER A 36 8.14 19.77 -25.87
N ARG A 37 8.17 18.44 -26.06
CA ARG A 37 9.36 17.66 -26.46
C ARG A 37 10.60 17.96 -25.60
N ARG A 38 10.39 18.28 -24.32
CA ARG A 38 11.48 18.62 -23.41
C ARG A 38 12.20 17.35 -22.97
N ALA A 39 13.48 17.27 -23.28
CA ALA A 39 14.35 16.19 -22.82
C ALA A 39 14.54 16.25 -21.29
N VAL A 40 14.83 15.10 -20.69
CA VAL A 40 15.21 15.06 -19.27
C VAL A 40 16.62 15.67 -19.10
N ASP A 41 16.66 16.82 -18.45
CA ASP A 41 17.88 17.47 -17.96
C ASP A 41 18.12 17.05 -16.50
N PRO A 42 19.24 16.38 -16.16
CA PRO A 42 19.50 15.91 -14.79
C PRO A 42 19.79 17.02 -13.77
N ASP A 43 20.14 18.23 -14.22
CA ASP A 43 20.38 19.40 -13.37
C ASP A 43 19.10 20.20 -13.13
N ARG A 44 18.16 20.14 -14.08
CA ARG A 44 16.96 20.99 -14.04
C ARG A 44 15.66 20.25 -13.86
N THR A 45 15.49 19.07 -14.42
CA THR A 45 14.17 18.41 -14.48
C THR A 45 13.80 17.85 -13.12
N LEU A 46 12.71 18.37 -12.54
CA LEU A 46 12.21 17.89 -11.26
C LEU A 46 11.34 16.65 -11.46
N PHE A 47 11.74 15.52 -10.86
CA PHE A 47 10.92 14.33 -10.71
C PHE A 47 10.29 14.33 -9.33
N ARG A 48 9.05 13.84 -9.22
CA ARG A 48 8.49 13.50 -7.90
C ARG A 48 9.29 12.32 -7.35
N VAL A 49 9.84 12.47 -6.15
CA VAL A 49 10.61 11.40 -5.48
C VAL A 49 9.78 10.61 -4.47
N ALA A 50 8.47 10.93 -4.41
CA ALA A 50 7.47 10.19 -3.66
C ALA A 50 7.93 9.90 -2.22
N SER A 51 7.89 8.65 -1.76
CA SER A 51 8.19 8.28 -0.38
C SER A 51 9.64 8.53 0.08
N ILE A 52 10.59 8.83 -0.82
CA ILE A 52 11.90 9.36 -0.42
C ILE A 52 11.72 10.64 0.41
N SER A 53 10.64 11.39 0.21
CA SER A 53 10.24 12.55 1.04
C SER A 53 10.31 12.29 2.55
N LYS A 54 9.98 11.07 3.00
CA LYS A 54 9.98 10.72 4.42
C LYS A 54 11.36 10.84 5.05
N THR A 55 12.41 10.57 4.29
CA THR A 55 13.80 10.70 4.78
C THR A 55 14.12 12.12 5.24
N PHE A 56 13.58 13.15 4.57
CA PHE A 56 13.67 14.54 5.00
C PHE A 56 12.86 14.80 6.27
N THR A 57 11.64 14.24 6.37
CA THR A 57 10.82 14.32 7.60
C THR A 57 11.49 13.68 8.79
N TRP A 58 12.19 12.56 8.61
CA TRP A 58 12.90 11.88 9.68
C TRP A 58 14.14 12.64 10.11
N ILE A 59 14.85 13.31 9.19
CA ILE A 59 15.93 14.23 9.52
C ILE A 59 15.41 15.41 10.35
N THR A 60 14.35 16.10 9.92
CA THR A 60 13.81 17.22 10.70
C THR A 60 13.33 16.76 12.08
N LEU A 61 12.65 15.61 12.17
CA LEU A 61 12.26 15.04 13.46
C LEU A 61 13.45 14.71 14.36
N MET A 62 14.53 14.15 13.81
CA MET A 62 15.74 13.86 14.58
C MET A 62 16.45 15.15 15.02
N ASN A 63 16.47 16.21 14.21
CA ASN A 63 16.99 17.52 14.60
C ASN A 63 16.24 18.10 15.81
N GLU A 64 14.91 17.99 15.84
CA GLU A 64 14.10 18.42 16.99
C GLU A 64 14.35 17.58 18.25
N ILE A 65 14.65 16.29 18.08
CA ILE A 65 15.05 15.39 19.18
C ILE A 65 16.44 15.77 19.70
N GLU A 66 17.40 16.04 18.82
CA GLU A 66 18.75 16.48 19.19
C GLU A 66 18.75 17.83 19.91
N ALA A 67 17.87 18.75 19.49
CA ALA A 67 17.67 20.04 20.15
C ALA A 67 16.97 19.92 21.52
N GLY A 68 16.58 18.72 21.94
CA GLY A 68 15.92 18.46 23.23
C GLY A 68 14.45 18.90 23.30
N ARG A 69 13.86 19.33 22.17
CA ARG A 69 12.45 19.76 22.10
C ARG A 69 11.48 18.58 22.03
N MET A 70 11.94 17.45 21.49
CA MET A 70 11.16 16.22 21.36
C MET A 70 11.90 15.02 21.96
N ARG A 71 11.16 13.99 22.36
CA ARG A 71 11.70 12.75 22.95
C ARG A 71 11.33 11.57 22.07
N LEU A 72 12.33 10.84 21.56
CA LEU A 72 12.14 9.67 20.68
C LEU A 72 11.14 8.64 21.24
N ASP A 73 11.22 8.36 22.53
CA ASP A 73 10.33 7.44 23.26
C ASP A 73 9.10 8.13 23.90
N GLY A 74 8.92 9.43 23.66
CA GLY A 74 7.79 10.21 24.15
C GLY A 74 6.52 9.98 23.30
N PRO A 75 5.32 10.08 23.91
CA PRO A 75 4.06 10.06 23.17
C PRO A 75 3.97 11.17 22.13
N VAL A 76 3.62 10.84 20.88
CA VAL A 76 3.52 11.85 19.80
C VAL A 76 2.44 12.90 20.09
N ASN A 77 1.38 12.55 20.82
CA ASN A 77 0.31 13.49 21.18
C ASN A 77 0.80 14.71 21.99
N LEU A 78 1.96 14.62 22.67
CA LEU A 78 2.56 15.77 23.36
C LEU A 78 3.00 16.89 22.39
N TYR A 79 3.18 16.55 21.12
CA TYR A 79 3.71 17.44 20.09
C TYR A 79 2.68 17.79 19.02
N LEU A 80 1.45 17.26 19.14
CA LEU A 80 0.37 17.46 18.18
C LEU A 80 -0.69 18.44 18.72
N PRO A 81 -1.27 19.30 17.86
CA PRO A 81 -2.50 20.02 18.17
C PRO A 81 -3.63 19.06 18.56
N GLU A 82 -4.47 19.45 19.53
CA GLU A 82 -5.60 18.65 20.02
C GLU A 82 -6.49 18.12 18.88
N ALA A 83 -6.74 18.96 17.87
CA ALA A 83 -7.57 18.63 16.72
C ALA A 83 -7.04 17.46 15.86
N ILE A 84 -5.78 17.04 16.01
CA ILE A 84 -5.18 15.92 15.27
C ILE A 84 -4.54 14.86 16.18
N GLN A 85 -4.70 14.99 17.50
CA GLN A 85 -4.22 13.97 18.43
C GLN A 85 -4.84 12.60 18.13
N ILE A 86 -4.00 11.58 18.22
CA ILE A 86 -4.38 10.19 17.99
C ILE A 86 -5.32 9.74 19.09
N ARG A 87 -6.46 9.18 18.68
CA ARG A 87 -7.46 8.60 19.59
C ARG A 87 -7.27 7.09 19.67
N GLY A 88 -7.45 6.53 20.86
CA GLY A 88 -7.44 5.08 21.05
C GLY A 88 -7.78 4.74 22.48
N LYS A 89 -8.96 4.16 22.70
CA LYS A 89 -9.27 3.52 23.98
C LYS A 89 -8.57 2.16 24.00
N ASN A 90 -7.94 1.81 25.12
CA ASN A 90 -7.39 0.47 25.39
C ASN A 90 -6.11 0.07 24.63
N MET A 91 -5.32 1.02 24.13
CA MET A 91 -3.98 0.72 23.60
C MET A 91 -2.97 1.74 24.11
N GLY A 92 -1.68 1.35 24.17
CA GLY A 92 -0.58 2.24 24.61
C GLY A 92 -0.45 3.50 23.76
N PRO A 93 0.23 4.55 24.25
CA PRO A 93 0.48 5.76 23.46
C PRO A 93 1.39 5.45 22.27
N VAL A 94 1.09 6.03 21.11
CA VAL A 94 2.00 6.01 19.96
C VAL A 94 3.18 6.93 20.25
N ARG A 95 4.41 6.42 20.12
CA ARG A 95 5.65 7.17 20.33
C ARG A 95 6.22 7.67 19.00
N LEU A 96 7.12 8.65 19.04
CA LEU A 96 7.80 9.13 17.83
C LEU A 96 8.58 8.01 17.12
N ARG A 97 9.25 7.12 17.89
CA ARG A 97 9.91 5.95 17.31
C ARG A 97 8.95 5.03 16.55
N ASP A 98 7.72 4.86 17.01
CA ASP A 98 6.75 3.98 16.35
C ASP A 98 6.37 4.50 14.96
N LEU A 99 6.38 5.82 14.77
CA LEU A 99 6.17 6.43 13.46
C LEU A 99 7.35 6.16 12.53
N MET A 100 8.59 6.33 13.03
CA MET A 100 9.82 6.06 12.27
C MET A 100 9.97 4.59 11.87
N THR A 101 9.55 3.66 12.73
CA THR A 101 9.66 2.22 12.47
C THR A 101 8.45 1.64 11.75
N HIS A 102 7.48 2.49 11.37
CA HIS A 102 6.22 2.06 10.79
C HIS A 102 5.47 1.02 11.63
N THR A 103 5.55 1.14 12.96
CA THR A 103 4.85 0.29 13.94
C THR A 103 3.85 1.06 14.82
N PRO A 104 3.14 2.13 14.37
CA PRO A 104 2.23 2.86 15.26
C PRO A 104 0.91 2.10 15.55
N GLY A 105 0.68 0.99 14.85
CA GLY A 105 -0.52 0.18 14.96
C GLY A 105 -1.74 0.70 14.20
N PHE A 106 -1.54 1.69 13.32
CA PHE A 106 -2.57 2.12 12.37
C PHE A 106 -2.84 1.05 11.31
N GLU A 107 -4.08 1.02 10.82
CA GLU A 107 -4.36 0.49 9.49
C GLU A 107 -3.76 1.39 8.39
N ASP A 108 -3.60 0.86 7.19
CA ASP A 108 -3.16 1.64 6.02
C ASP A 108 -4.34 1.94 5.10
N ARG A 109 -4.47 3.20 4.72
CA ARG A 109 -5.48 3.69 3.76
C ARG A 109 -4.77 4.54 2.72
N ALA A 110 -5.20 4.43 1.48
CA ALA A 110 -4.59 5.15 0.38
C ALA A 110 -5.61 5.62 -0.68
N MET A 111 -6.71 4.88 -0.86
CA MET A 111 -7.67 5.15 -1.92
C MET A 111 -8.55 6.36 -1.55
N GLY A 112 -8.69 7.32 -2.48
CA GLY A 112 -9.57 8.50 -2.34
C GLY A 112 -8.98 9.69 -1.61
N GLN A 113 -7.83 9.51 -0.95
CA GLN A 113 -7.31 10.53 -0.04
C GLN A 113 -5.83 10.85 -0.21
N LEU A 114 -5.02 9.92 -0.73
CA LEU A 114 -3.56 10.09 -0.73
C LEU A 114 -3.10 11.10 -1.78
N PHE A 115 -3.75 11.09 -2.95
CA PHE A 115 -3.45 11.94 -4.10
C PHE A 115 -4.67 12.76 -4.48
N GLU A 116 -4.43 13.98 -4.96
CA GLU A 116 -5.47 14.87 -5.50
C GLU A 116 -5.08 15.35 -6.90
N GLN A 117 -6.06 15.48 -7.80
CA GLN A 117 -5.87 16.05 -9.15
C GLN A 117 -6.33 17.50 -9.21
N ASP A 118 -7.38 17.84 -8.47
CA ASP A 118 -7.93 19.18 -8.42
C ASP A 118 -7.30 19.95 -7.24
N TRP A 119 -6.48 20.95 -7.58
CA TRP A 119 -5.82 21.80 -6.59
C TRP A 119 -6.81 22.49 -5.64
N GLN A 120 -8.06 22.70 -6.05
CA GLN A 120 -9.10 23.29 -5.21
C GLN A 120 -9.51 22.36 -4.07
N ARG A 121 -9.35 21.04 -4.23
CA ARG A 121 -9.70 20.02 -3.23
C ARG A 121 -8.53 19.60 -2.34
N VAL A 122 -7.31 20.04 -2.64
CA VAL A 122 -6.15 19.81 -1.75
C VAL A 122 -6.44 20.37 -0.37
N ARG A 123 -6.17 19.61 0.69
CA ARG A 123 -6.42 20.02 2.07
C ARG A 123 -5.14 20.51 2.76
N PRO A 124 -5.21 21.46 3.70
CA PRO A 124 -4.13 21.71 4.64
C PRO A 124 -3.77 20.42 5.41
N LEU A 125 -2.49 20.22 5.73
CA LEU A 125 -1.99 18.99 6.40
C LEU A 125 -2.80 18.62 7.66
N ASN A 126 -3.10 19.60 8.52
CA ASN A 126 -3.87 19.35 9.74
C ASN A 126 -5.33 18.97 9.46
N GLU A 127 -5.93 19.52 8.41
CA GLU A 127 -7.29 19.16 8.00
C GLU A 127 -7.34 17.72 7.46
N TYR A 128 -6.40 17.38 6.59
CA TYR A 128 -6.20 16.02 6.10
C TYR A 128 -6.06 15.02 7.26
N LEU A 129 -5.14 15.30 8.21
CA LEU A 129 -4.89 14.43 9.35
C LEU A 129 -6.10 14.27 10.27
N ARG A 130 -6.93 15.31 10.39
CA ARG A 130 -8.17 15.31 11.17
C ARG A 130 -9.27 14.48 10.50
N GLN A 131 -9.38 14.52 9.17
CA GLN A 131 -10.44 13.84 8.42
C GLN A 131 -10.15 12.35 8.23
N GLU A 132 -8.92 11.96 7.87
CA GLU A 132 -8.64 10.58 7.43
C GLU A 132 -8.48 9.56 8.56
N ARG A 133 -7.95 9.98 9.71
CA ARG A 133 -7.78 9.23 10.97
C ARG A 133 -7.94 7.69 10.87
N PRO A 134 -6.96 6.97 10.29
CA PRO A 134 -7.01 5.51 10.20
C PRO A 134 -7.14 4.88 11.58
N ARG A 135 -7.91 3.79 11.67
CA ARG A 135 -8.13 3.10 12.95
C ARG A 135 -6.83 2.53 13.51
N ARG A 136 -6.74 2.52 14.83
CA ARG A 136 -5.75 1.71 15.55
C ARG A 136 -6.27 0.29 15.66
N VAL A 137 -5.52 -0.65 15.11
CA VAL A 137 -5.92 -2.06 15.02
C VAL A 137 -4.97 -3.00 15.78
N ARG A 138 -3.91 -2.45 16.38
CA ARG A 138 -2.92 -3.19 17.18
C ARG A 138 -2.10 -2.25 18.08
N GLU A 139 -1.43 -2.83 19.06
CA GLU A 139 -0.50 -2.09 19.94
C GLU A 139 0.68 -1.50 19.15
N PRO A 140 1.15 -0.29 19.50
CA PRO A 140 2.36 0.29 18.90
C PRO A 140 3.59 -0.57 19.20
N GLY A 141 4.54 -0.59 18.27
CA GLY A 141 5.80 -1.34 18.39
C GLY A 141 5.69 -2.85 18.10
N THR A 142 4.50 -3.38 17.79
CA THR A 142 4.31 -4.84 17.64
C THR A 142 4.59 -5.40 16.26
N LEU A 143 4.02 -4.80 15.20
CA LEU A 143 4.15 -5.28 13.83
C LEU A 143 4.28 -4.11 12.86
N PRO A 144 5.11 -4.23 11.81
CA PRO A 144 5.21 -3.22 10.79
C PRO A 144 3.91 -3.14 9.99
N SER A 145 3.49 -1.90 9.73
CA SER A 145 2.45 -1.53 8.77
C SER A 145 2.82 -0.14 8.26
N TYR A 146 3.49 -0.11 7.11
CA TYR A 146 3.95 1.12 6.46
C TYR A 146 2.82 2.15 6.41
N SER A 147 3.14 3.39 6.77
CA SER A 147 2.13 4.41 7.07
C SER A 147 2.54 5.77 6.52
N ASN A 148 1.82 6.22 5.49
CA ASN A 148 1.89 7.60 5.02
C ASN A 148 1.30 8.56 6.06
N TYR A 149 0.19 8.17 6.69
CA TYR A 149 -0.44 8.93 7.77
C TYR A 149 0.52 9.14 8.95
N GLY A 150 1.30 8.13 9.32
CA GLY A 150 2.31 8.24 10.39
C GLY A 150 3.42 9.23 10.07
N ALA A 151 3.93 9.25 8.83
CA ALA A 151 4.90 10.25 8.39
C ALA A 151 4.30 11.67 8.33
N ALA A 152 3.04 11.79 7.87
CA ALA A 152 2.31 13.05 7.87
C ALA A 152 2.11 13.60 9.31
N LEU A 153 1.77 12.73 10.27
CA LEU A 153 1.72 13.09 11.70
C LEU A 153 3.07 13.56 12.24
N ALA A 154 4.17 12.90 11.86
CA ALA A 154 5.50 13.32 12.26
C ALA A 154 5.84 14.73 11.76
N GLY A 155 5.56 15.02 10.49
CA GLY A 155 5.74 16.37 9.94
C GLY A 155 4.86 17.42 10.63
N ALA A 156 3.60 17.07 10.96
CA ALA A 156 2.72 17.97 11.70
C ALA A 156 3.19 18.22 13.15
N ALA A 157 3.75 17.20 13.81
CA ALA A 157 4.30 17.33 15.15
C ALA A 157 5.50 18.30 15.17
N VAL A 158 6.42 18.13 14.23
CA VAL A 158 7.59 19.00 14.07
C VAL A 158 7.17 20.44 13.72
N ALA A 159 6.22 20.60 12.79
CA ALA A 159 5.67 21.91 12.44
C ALA A 159 5.02 22.62 13.65
N ASN A 160 4.30 21.87 14.49
CA ASN A 160 3.65 22.41 15.67
C ASN A 160 4.66 22.82 16.75
N VAL A 161 5.71 22.03 16.98
CA VAL A 161 6.77 22.35 17.97
C VAL A 161 7.60 23.56 17.56
N THR A 162 7.84 23.74 16.26
CA THR A 162 8.65 24.84 15.73
C THR A 162 7.86 26.10 15.39
N GLY A 163 6.53 26.01 15.25
CA GLY A 163 5.66 27.10 14.83
C GLY A 163 5.82 27.49 13.36
N LYS A 164 6.43 26.63 12.53
CA LYS A 164 6.69 26.88 11.10
C LYS A 164 5.97 25.85 10.21
N PRO A 165 5.55 26.23 8.99
CA PRO A 165 5.09 25.26 8.00
C PRO A 165 6.17 24.23 7.68
N PHE A 166 5.77 22.96 7.51
CA PHE A 166 6.68 21.85 7.28
C PHE A 166 7.59 22.05 6.06
N GLU A 167 7.04 22.57 4.95
CA GLU A 167 7.79 22.82 3.71
C GLU A 167 8.87 23.88 3.89
N GLN A 168 8.59 24.89 4.72
CA GLN A 168 9.57 25.92 5.08
C GLN A 168 10.66 25.34 5.96
N LEU A 169 10.30 24.52 6.94
CA LEU A 169 11.26 23.90 7.84
C LEU A 169 12.27 23.02 7.10
N VAL A 170 11.79 22.13 6.21
CA VAL A 170 12.68 21.28 5.41
C VAL A 170 13.62 22.12 4.54
N ALA A 171 13.11 23.22 3.96
CA ALA A 171 13.93 24.11 3.15
C ALA A 171 15.07 24.75 3.97
N GLU A 172 14.75 25.30 5.14
CA GLU A 172 15.70 25.99 6.01
C GLU A 172 16.71 25.05 6.66
N GLU A 173 16.27 23.88 7.13
CA GLU A 173 17.11 22.96 7.89
C GLU A 173 17.95 22.03 7.01
N ILE A 174 17.42 21.63 5.85
CA ILE A 174 18.05 20.60 5.01
C ILE A 174 18.43 21.16 3.64
N LEU A 175 17.47 21.70 2.89
CA LEU A 175 17.70 21.97 1.47
C LEU A 175 18.69 23.10 1.25
N PHE A 176 18.55 24.24 1.93
CA PHE A 176 19.48 25.36 1.78
C PHE A 176 20.88 25.04 2.30
N PRO A 177 21.07 24.46 3.51
CA PRO A 177 22.41 24.11 3.99
C PRO A 177 23.09 23.05 3.13
N ALA A 178 22.33 22.10 2.56
CA ALA A 178 22.86 21.11 1.63
C ALA A 178 23.00 21.62 0.20
N GLY A 179 22.62 22.86 -0.12
CA GLY A 179 22.69 23.45 -1.47
C GLY A 179 21.74 22.80 -2.49
N MET A 180 20.65 22.18 -2.03
CA MET A 180 19.63 21.53 -2.87
C MET A 180 18.59 22.55 -3.37
N THR A 181 19.03 23.45 -4.25
CA THR A 181 18.26 24.64 -4.67
C THR A 181 17.11 24.34 -5.64
N ARG A 182 17.04 23.12 -6.17
CA ARG A 182 15.97 22.65 -7.09
C ARG A 182 15.09 21.56 -6.48
N THR A 183 15.19 21.36 -5.18
CA THR A 183 14.33 20.46 -4.41
C THR A 183 13.24 21.26 -3.73
N THR A 184 12.01 20.76 -3.74
CA THR A 184 10.89 21.42 -3.06
C THR A 184 9.81 20.44 -2.63
N PHE A 185 9.12 20.76 -1.54
CA PHE A 185 7.95 20.04 -1.04
C PHE A 185 6.62 20.68 -1.44
N ARG A 186 6.66 21.70 -2.29
CA ARG A 186 5.49 22.50 -2.68
C ARG A 186 4.98 22.02 -4.02
N ASP A 187 3.66 21.84 -4.13
CA ASP A 187 3.01 21.50 -5.40
C ASP A 187 2.93 22.74 -6.32
N ALA A 188 2.94 22.49 -7.64
CA ALA A 188 2.73 23.51 -8.67
C ALA A 188 1.23 23.81 -8.84
N ARG A 189 0.76 24.88 -8.18
CA ARG A 189 -0.66 25.27 -8.14
C ARG A 189 -0.83 26.79 -7.98
N PRO A 190 -2.00 27.37 -8.29
CA PRO A 190 -2.32 28.78 -7.99
C PRO A 190 -2.34 29.09 -6.49
N TRP A 191 -2.13 30.35 -6.08
CA TRP A 191 -2.20 30.76 -4.66
C TRP A 191 -3.56 30.45 -4.02
N ARG A 192 -3.54 30.10 -2.73
CA ARG A 192 -4.67 29.78 -1.85
C ARG A 192 -4.19 30.01 -0.42
N GLU A 193 -4.94 30.79 0.35
CA GLU A 193 -4.49 31.38 1.62
C GLU A 193 -4.25 30.35 2.73
N ASP A 194 -5.06 29.29 2.77
CA ASP A 194 -5.02 28.22 3.76
C ASP A 194 -3.96 27.14 3.46
N LEU A 195 -3.23 27.23 2.34
CA LEU A 195 -2.20 26.27 1.92
C LEU A 195 -0.78 26.87 1.95
N PRO A 196 0.25 26.06 2.26
CA PRO A 196 1.65 26.48 2.14
C PRO A 196 1.96 27.00 0.75
N ALA A 197 2.66 28.13 0.64
CA ALA A 197 2.94 28.82 -0.61
C ALA A 197 3.34 27.87 -1.77
N PRO A 198 2.86 28.12 -3.01
CA PRO A 198 3.05 27.21 -4.13
C PRO A 198 4.51 27.07 -4.55
N MET A 199 4.78 26.05 -5.39
CA MET A 199 6.05 25.92 -6.11
C MET A 199 6.36 27.21 -6.87
N SER A 200 7.62 27.65 -6.86
CA SER A 200 8.01 28.85 -7.61
C SER A 200 7.83 28.62 -9.12
N PRO A 201 7.53 29.67 -9.91
CA PRO A 201 7.36 29.54 -11.36
C PRO A 201 8.58 28.90 -12.06
N ALA A 202 9.79 29.20 -11.60
CA ALA A 202 11.03 28.65 -12.15
C ALA A 202 11.14 27.13 -11.95
N LEU A 203 10.76 26.60 -10.78
CA LEU A 203 10.74 25.16 -10.54
C LEU A 203 9.56 24.49 -11.25
N ALA A 204 8.39 25.14 -11.26
CA ALA A 204 7.20 24.62 -11.93
C ALA A 204 7.41 24.43 -13.43
N ALA A 205 8.16 25.32 -14.08
CA ALA A 205 8.51 25.22 -15.50
C ALA A 205 9.41 24.01 -15.84
N ASP A 206 10.19 23.53 -14.88
CA ASP A 206 11.13 22.41 -15.09
C ASP A 206 10.61 21.07 -14.55
N ARG A 207 9.41 21.03 -13.96
CA ARG A 207 8.79 19.79 -13.47
C ARG A 207 8.55 18.80 -14.60
N SER A 208 8.88 17.52 -14.39
CA SER A 208 8.47 16.45 -15.30
C SER A 208 6.96 16.25 -15.25
N ASP A 209 6.37 15.98 -16.41
CA ASP A 209 5.04 15.40 -16.51
C ASP A 209 5.11 13.91 -16.13
N GLY A 210 3.99 13.36 -15.69
CA GLY A 210 3.82 11.92 -15.43
C GLY A 210 3.11 11.27 -16.62
N PHE A 211 3.48 10.04 -16.93
CA PHE A 211 3.00 9.33 -18.10
C PHE A 211 2.32 8.01 -17.75
N ARG A 212 1.30 7.69 -18.54
CA ARG A 212 0.74 6.35 -18.66
C ARG A 212 1.18 5.74 -19.99
N TRP A 213 1.66 4.51 -19.98
CA TRP A 213 1.88 3.77 -21.22
C TRP A 213 0.57 3.22 -21.78
N THR A 214 0.37 3.38 -23.09
CA THR A 214 -0.77 2.80 -23.83
C THR A 214 -0.29 2.21 -25.16
N PRO A 215 -1.09 1.38 -25.84
CA PRO A 215 -0.76 0.90 -27.19
C PRO A 215 -0.55 2.01 -28.23
N LEU A 216 -1.02 3.25 -27.95
CA LEU A 216 -0.84 4.41 -28.80
C LEU A 216 0.40 5.25 -28.43
N GLY A 217 1.16 4.84 -27.42
CA GLY A 217 2.31 5.56 -26.89
C GLY A 217 2.09 6.15 -25.50
N TRP A 218 3.00 7.03 -25.09
CA TRP A 218 2.95 7.73 -23.81
C TRP A 218 1.85 8.78 -23.78
N GLN A 219 0.95 8.68 -22.81
CA GLN A 219 -0.08 9.66 -22.54
C GLN A 219 0.28 10.47 -21.30
N GLU A 220 0.46 11.78 -21.47
CA GLU A 220 0.61 12.71 -20.34
C GLU A 220 -0.61 12.66 -19.43
N GLN A 221 -0.37 12.57 -18.12
CA GLN A 221 -1.40 12.51 -17.10
C GLN A 221 -1.52 13.86 -16.38
N PRO A 222 -2.72 14.19 -15.85
CA PRO A 222 -2.90 15.35 -14.99
C PRO A 222 -1.92 15.35 -13.80
N PRO A 223 -1.50 16.54 -13.31
CA PRO A 223 -0.66 16.66 -12.12
C PRO A 223 -1.20 15.89 -10.92
N GLU A 224 -0.35 15.07 -10.29
CA GLU A 224 -0.62 14.52 -8.96
C GLU A 224 -0.19 15.51 -7.88
N MET A 225 -1.14 15.91 -7.04
CA MET A 225 -0.91 16.74 -5.86
C MET A 225 -0.82 15.88 -4.62
N THR A 226 0.15 16.22 -3.76
CA THR A 226 0.48 15.50 -2.52
C THR A 226 0.69 16.45 -1.35
N GLY A 227 0.46 17.75 -1.52
CA GLY A 227 0.72 18.76 -0.50
C GLY A 227 0.00 18.48 0.82
N GLN A 228 -1.20 17.87 0.76
CA GLN A 228 -1.94 17.46 1.95
C GLN A 228 -1.24 16.38 2.80
N ILE A 229 -0.26 15.69 2.20
CA ILE A 229 0.62 14.70 2.84
C ILE A 229 2.10 15.01 2.56
N ALA A 230 2.47 16.28 2.44
CA ALA A 230 3.83 16.69 2.05
C ALA A 230 4.96 15.93 2.79
N PRO A 231 4.88 15.70 4.13
CA PRO A 231 5.90 14.91 4.84
C PRO A 231 6.05 13.46 4.35
N ALA A 232 4.98 12.86 3.82
CA ALA A 232 5.00 11.48 3.36
C ALA A 232 5.44 11.33 1.90
N GLY A 233 5.23 12.34 1.05
CA GLY A 233 5.40 12.16 -0.40
C GLY A 233 5.53 13.43 -1.25
N GLY A 234 5.71 14.60 -0.64
CA GLY A 234 5.62 15.91 -1.29
C GLY A 234 6.83 16.35 -2.11
N ALA A 235 7.98 15.71 -1.95
CA ALA A 235 9.22 16.19 -2.55
C ALA A 235 9.26 15.96 -4.07
N SER A 236 9.70 17.00 -4.78
CA SER A 236 10.21 16.94 -6.14
C SER A 236 11.66 17.39 -6.16
N SER A 237 12.53 16.70 -6.89
CA SER A 237 13.98 16.90 -6.88
C SER A 237 14.61 16.59 -8.24
N THR A 238 15.87 16.97 -8.42
CA THR A 238 16.69 16.68 -9.60
C THR A 238 17.76 15.64 -9.27
N ALA A 239 18.36 15.00 -10.28
CA ALA A 239 19.48 14.09 -10.01
C ALA A 239 20.70 14.82 -9.42
N ALA A 240 20.90 16.09 -9.77
CA ALA A 240 21.95 16.94 -9.18
C ALA A 240 21.74 17.17 -7.67
N ASP A 241 20.53 17.55 -7.26
CA ASP A 241 20.22 17.78 -5.85
C ASP A 241 20.25 16.47 -5.05
N MET A 242 19.73 15.37 -5.63
CA MET A 242 19.82 14.06 -4.97
C MET A 242 21.26 13.56 -4.86
N ALA A 243 22.17 13.94 -5.77
CA ALA A 243 23.60 13.66 -5.61
C ALA A 243 24.16 14.38 -4.37
N ARG A 244 23.79 15.64 -4.16
CA ARG A 244 24.16 16.39 -2.95
C ARG A 244 23.56 15.77 -1.70
N TYR A 245 22.29 15.34 -1.75
CA TYR A 245 21.65 14.64 -0.64
C TYR A 245 22.37 13.33 -0.27
N MET A 246 22.75 12.52 -1.25
CA MET A 246 23.53 11.30 -1.01
C MET A 246 24.90 11.59 -0.40
N MET A 247 25.59 12.64 -0.86
CA MET A 247 26.86 13.06 -0.26
C MET A 247 26.68 13.58 1.18
N LEU A 248 25.57 14.26 1.49
CA LEU A 248 25.21 14.65 2.86
C LEU A 248 25.02 13.42 3.76
N LEU A 249 24.29 12.40 3.27
CA LEU A 249 24.08 11.15 4.01
C LEU A 249 25.40 10.40 4.25
N LEU A 250 26.25 10.26 3.23
CA LEU A 250 27.57 9.63 3.34
C LEU A 250 28.54 10.44 4.20
N GLY A 251 28.41 11.77 4.21
CA GLY A 251 29.21 12.70 5.01
C GLY A 251 28.77 12.81 6.47
N GLY A 252 27.88 11.93 6.93
CA GLY A 252 27.40 11.91 8.30
C GLY A 252 26.63 13.18 8.70
N GLY A 253 25.91 13.79 7.76
CA GLY A 253 25.12 15.00 7.98
C GLY A 253 25.86 16.31 7.75
N THR A 254 27.11 16.27 7.27
CA THR A 254 27.86 17.47 6.89
C THR A 254 28.22 17.46 5.41
N LEU A 255 28.01 18.59 4.73
CA LEU A 255 28.38 18.81 3.33
C LEU A 255 28.86 20.25 3.15
N ASP A 256 29.94 20.47 2.42
CA ASP A 256 30.49 21.80 2.11
C ASP A 256 30.68 22.70 3.36
N GLY A 257 31.09 22.09 4.48
CA GLY A 257 31.29 22.79 5.76
C GLY A 257 30.00 23.19 6.49
N LYS A 258 28.82 22.75 6.01
CA LYS A 258 27.51 22.94 6.66
C LYS A 258 27.02 21.62 7.24
N THR A 259 26.62 21.64 8.50
CA THR A 259 26.06 20.48 9.20
C THR A 259 24.54 20.61 9.30
N VAL A 260 23.83 19.61 8.80
CA VAL A 260 22.36 19.50 8.84
C VAL A 260 21.87 18.73 10.07
N TYR A 261 22.59 17.67 10.46
CA TYR A 261 22.31 16.84 11.63
C TYR A 261 23.61 16.28 12.20
N SER A 262 23.61 15.87 13.47
CA SER A 262 24.84 15.43 14.14
C SER A 262 25.28 14.01 13.73
N PRO A 263 26.55 13.62 14.01
CA PRO A 263 27.01 12.24 13.85
C PRO A 263 26.18 11.20 14.61
N ARG A 264 25.51 11.59 15.70
CA ARG A 264 24.62 10.71 16.46
C ARG A 264 23.38 10.35 15.62
N THR A 265 22.78 11.34 14.97
CA THR A 265 21.65 11.11 14.04
C THR A 265 22.09 10.35 12.80
N ALA A 266 23.27 10.65 12.25
CA ALA A 266 23.85 9.85 11.16
C ALA A 266 23.91 8.36 11.54
N LYS A 267 24.43 8.06 12.74
CA LYS A 267 24.50 6.68 13.22
C LYS A 267 23.12 6.03 13.40
N ALA A 268 22.11 6.81 13.77
CA ALA A 268 20.73 6.30 13.89
C ALA A 268 20.14 5.87 12.54
N PHE A 269 20.49 6.53 11.43
CA PHE A 269 20.04 6.14 10.08
C PHE A 269 20.78 4.90 9.53
N GLU A 270 21.92 4.56 10.10
CA GLU A 270 22.68 3.35 9.77
C GLU A 270 22.37 2.14 10.69
N THR A 271 21.70 2.39 11.81
CA THR A 271 21.50 1.37 12.85
C THR A 271 20.04 0.95 12.89
N VAL A 272 19.82 -0.36 12.83
CA VAL A 272 18.49 -0.96 12.95
C VAL A 272 17.85 -0.55 14.28
N MET A 273 16.78 0.22 14.18
CA MET A 273 15.94 0.62 15.32
C MET A 273 14.89 -0.43 15.63
N TYR A 274 14.33 -1.06 14.60
CA TYR A 274 13.33 -2.11 14.74
C TYR A 274 13.45 -3.16 13.65
N ARG A 275 13.34 -4.43 14.05
CA ARG A 275 13.09 -5.60 13.21
C ARG A 275 12.15 -6.54 13.96
N PRO A 276 11.14 -7.14 13.30
CA PRO A 276 10.23 -8.06 13.96
C PRO A 276 10.90 -9.42 14.31
N THR A 277 11.96 -9.78 13.59
CA THR A 277 12.80 -10.96 13.83
C THR A 277 14.22 -10.65 13.34
N PRO A 278 15.30 -11.27 13.88
CA PRO A 278 16.68 -10.99 13.46
C PRO A 278 16.91 -11.01 11.94
N ASP A 279 16.13 -11.82 11.23
CA ASP A 279 16.27 -12.10 9.79
C ASP A 279 15.36 -11.32 8.88
N ALA A 280 14.38 -10.61 9.45
CA ALA A 280 13.54 -9.71 8.70
C ALA A 280 14.27 -8.40 8.39
N ALA A 281 13.83 -7.72 7.34
CA ALA A 281 14.25 -6.36 7.08
C ALA A 281 13.78 -5.40 8.18
N GLY A 282 14.59 -4.36 8.40
CA GLY A 282 14.41 -3.42 9.48
C GLY A 282 14.15 -1.99 9.03
N TRP A 283 13.99 -1.13 10.03
CA TRP A 283 13.92 0.31 9.86
C TRP A 283 14.96 1.00 10.75
N ASN A 284 15.69 1.95 10.17
CA ASN A 284 16.76 2.72 10.81
C ASN A 284 16.30 4.17 10.98
N ALA A 285 15.65 4.48 12.09
CA ALA A 285 15.10 5.82 12.35
C ALA A 285 14.33 6.41 11.14
N GLY A 286 13.50 5.60 10.48
CA GLY A 286 12.70 6.02 9.32
C GLY A 286 13.30 5.71 7.95
N PHE A 287 14.56 5.32 7.86
CA PHE A 287 15.16 4.78 6.63
C PHE A 287 14.94 3.28 6.53
N GLN A 288 14.76 2.79 5.31
CA GLN A 288 14.76 1.36 5.03
C GLN A 288 16.16 0.81 5.20
N ASP A 289 16.26 -0.35 5.84
CA ASP A 289 17.49 -1.13 5.93
C ASP A 289 17.51 -2.17 4.79
N ILE A 290 18.47 -2.00 3.88
CA ILE A 290 18.43 -2.61 2.55
C ILE A 290 19.57 -3.64 2.43
N PRO A 291 19.27 -4.95 2.46
CA PRO A 291 20.25 -5.97 2.14
C PRO A 291 20.60 -5.91 0.66
N LEU A 292 21.90 -6.01 0.35
CA LEU A 292 22.44 -5.89 -1.00
C LEU A 292 23.32 -7.10 -1.37
N PRO A 293 23.57 -7.33 -2.67
CA PRO A 293 24.43 -8.41 -3.14
C PRO A 293 25.83 -8.39 -2.51
N GLY A 294 26.45 -9.57 -2.39
CA GLY A 294 27.78 -9.72 -1.79
C GLY A 294 27.83 -9.55 -0.28
N GLY A 295 26.69 -9.65 0.42
CA GLY A 295 26.59 -9.47 1.87
C GLY A 295 26.69 -7.99 2.31
N ARG A 296 26.66 -7.06 1.34
CA ARG A 296 26.64 -5.62 1.59
C ARG A 296 25.30 -5.21 2.19
N ARG A 297 25.29 -4.07 2.85
CA ARG A 297 24.08 -3.47 3.43
C ARG A 297 24.08 -1.98 3.19
N GLY A 298 22.93 -1.46 2.78
CA GLY A 298 22.71 -0.04 2.61
C GLY A 298 21.50 0.42 3.41
N PHE A 299 21.26 1.71 3.38
CA PHE A 299 20.03 2.31 3.88
C PHE A 299 19.52 3.35 2.87
N GLY A 300 18.23 3.65 2.94
CA GLY A 300 17.63 4.53 1.94
C GLY A 300 16.11 4.51 2.00
N HIS A 301 15.48 4.74 0.85
CA HIS A 301 14.03 4.62 0.72
C HIS A 301 13.62 4.52 -0.76
N ALA A 302 12.68 3.64 -1.09
CA ALA A 302 11.99 3.64 -2.38
C ALA A 302 10.81 4.63 -2.40
N GLY A 303 10.32 5.02 -3.57
CA GLY A 303 9.20 5.94 -3.66
C GLY A 303 8.35 5.74 -4.90
N ASP A 304 7.03 5.65 -4.68
CA ASP A 304 6.02 5.50 -5.73
C ASP A 304 4.89 6.54 -5.59
N THR A 305 4.55 7.19 -6.69
CA THR A 305 3.21 7.77 -6.93
C THR A 305 2.50 6.98 -8.03
N LEU A 306 1.40 7.50 -8.59
CA LEU A 306 0.75 6.81 -9.72
C LEU A 306 1.64 6.80 -10.98
N TRP A 307 2.40 7.89 -11.20
CA TRP A 307 3.20 8.07 -12.43
C TRP A 307 4.71 8.10 -12.23
N PHE A 308 5.19 8.24 -10.99
CA PHE A 308 6.61 8.41 -10.70
C PHE A 308 7.10 7.32 -9.76
N HIS A 309 8.23 6.71 -10.12
CA HIS A 309 8.88 5.66 -9.33
C HIS A 309 10.33 6.02 -9.12
N SER A 310 10.83 5.82 -7.91
CA SER A 310 12.16 6.27 -7.52
C SER A 310 12.78 5.38 -6.46
N ASN A 311 14.10 5.39 -6.38
CA ASN A 311 14.85 4.66 -5.37
C ASN A 311 16.10 5.44 -4.97
N LEU A 312 16.36 5.49 -3.67
CA LEU A 312 17.55 6.06 -3.06
C LEU A 312 18.19 4.98 -2.20
N VAL A 313 19.45 4.65 -2.47
CA VAL A 313 20.23 3.69 -1.68
C VAL A 313 21.62 4.27 -1.41
N VAL A 314 22.00 4.29 -0.13
CA VAL A 314 23.34 4.67 0.34
C VAL A 314 24.01 3.45 0.95
N VAL A 315 25.27 3.22 0.61
CA VAL A 315 26.08 2.05 0.98
C VAL A 315 27.40 2.56 1.61
N PRO A 316 27.40 2.80 2.93
CA PRO A 316 28.49 3.52 3.61
C PRO A 316 29.87 2.86 3.49
N ASP A 317 29.93 1.53 3.56
CA ASP A 317 31.18 0.76 3.47
C ASP A 317 31.85 0.84 2.09
N LEU A 318 31.10 1.26 1.06
CA LEU A 318 31.59 1.54 -0.29
C LEU A 318 31.72 3.05 -0.57
N GLY A 319 31.33 3.90 0.38
CA GLY A 319 31.20 5.34 0.18
C GLY A 319 30.25 5.69 -0.98
N LEU A 320 29.28 4.83 -1.30
CA LEU A 320 28.49 4.86 -2.54
C LEU A 320 27.05 5.30 -2.28
N GLY A 321 26.50 6.14 -3.16
CA GLY A 321 25.09 6.52 -3.17
C GLY A 321 24.51 6.38 -4.58
N ILE A 322 23.31 5.85 -4.69
CA ILE A 322 22.58 5.65 -5.94
C ILE A 322 21.18 6.24 -5.80
N PHE A 323 20.83 7.16 -6.69
CA PHE A 323 19.48 7.70 -6.83
C PHE A 323 19.00 7.51 -8.28
N ILE A 324 17.77 7.06 -8.44
CA ILE A 324 17.11 6.91 -9.73
C ILE A 324 15.64 7.30 -9.60
N ALA A 325 15.10 7.96 -10.62
CA ALA A 325 13.67 8.21 -10.74
C ALA A 325 13.20 8.12 -12.20
N VAL A 326 11.96 7.68 -12.39
CA VAL A 326 11.29 7.54 -13.69
C VAL A 326 9.89 8.15 -13.63
N ASN A 327 9.31 8.47 -14.78
CA ASN A 327 8.04 9.20 -14.89
C ASN A 327 6.93 8.44 -15.65
N THR A 328 6.92 7.10 -15.61
CA THR A 328 5.90 6.29 -16.27
C THR A 328 5.36 5.20 -15.35
N ASP A 329 4.05 4.98 -15.36
CA ASP A 329 3.33 4.01 -14.50
C ASP A 329 3.85 2.56 -14.56
N THR A 330 4.36 2.15 -15.71
CA THR A 330 4.96 0.82 -15.91
C THR A 330 6.42 0.72 -15.44
N GLY A 331 7.04 1.83 -15.04
CA GLY A 331 8.49 1.93 -14.84
C GLY A 331 9.01 1.55 -13.47
N ALA A 332 8.18 1.01 -12.56
CA ALA A 332 8.55 0.76 -11.16
C ALA A 332 9.71 -0.24 -10.98
N GLU A 333 9.88 -1.17 -11.91
CA GLU A 333 10.89 -2.23 -11.85
C GLU A 333 12.32 -1.66 -11.97
N LEU A 334 12.56 -0.78 -12.95
CA LEU A 334 13.88 -0.20 -13.18
C LEU A 334 14.50 0.50 -11.94
N PRO A 335 13.83 1.42 -11.21
CA PRO A 335 14.36 1.96 -9.96
C PRO A 335 14.64 0.91 -8.87
N SER A 336 13.82 -0.16 -8.81
CA SER A 336 13.96 -1.18 -7.79
C SER A 336 15.20 -2.06 -7.99
N GLU A 337 15.58 -2.33 -9.24
CA GLU A 337 16.67 -3.27 -9.56
C GLU A 337 18.04 -2.61 -9.69
N ILE A 338 18.10 -1.36 -10.17
CA ILE A 338 19.36 -0.70 -10.53
C ILE A 338 20.39 -0.68 -9.39
N PRO A 339 20.03 -0.35 -8.13
CA PRO A 339 21.00 -0.39 -7.04
C PRO A 339 21.65 -1.77 -6.87
N SER A 340 20.83 -2.83 -6.79
CA SER A 340 21.33 -4.21 -6.67
C SER A 340 22.14 -4.63 -7.89
N ALA A 341 21.75 -4.24 -9.11
CA ALA A 341 22.49 -4.54 -10.32
C ALA A 341 23.89 -3.90 -10.33
N ILE A 342 24.01 -2.63 -9.90
CA ILE A 342 25.29 -1.93 -9.77
C ILE A 342 26.18 -2.64 -8.73
N ILE A 343 25.63 -2.99 -7.56
CA ILE A 343 26.38 -3.70 -6.52
C ILE A 343 26.83 -5.07 -7.01
N SER A 344 25.93 -5.85 -7.61
CA SER A 344 26.25 -7.17 -8.17
C SER A 344 27.37 -7.12 -9.21
N HIS A 345 27.33 -6.14 -10.10
CA HIS A 345 28.25 -6.07 -11.22
C HIS A 345 29.65 -5.60 -10.80
N PHE A 346 29.76 -4.63 -9.90
CA PHE A 346 31.03 -3.98 -9.57
C PHE A 346 31.64 -4.39 -8.23
N TYR A 347 30.82 -4.81 -7.26
CA TYR A 347 31.27 -4.96 -5.86
C TYR A 347 30.96 -6.32 -5.24
N ALA A 348 30.10 -7.13 -5.85
CA ALA A 348 29.85 -8.49 -5.43
C ALA A 348 30.76 -9.46 -6.20
N ARG A 349 31.36 -10.41 -5.47
CA ARG A 349 31.86 -11.63 -6.12
C ARG A 349 30.64 -12.46 -6.55
N PRO A 350 30.74 -13.25 -7.64
CA PRO A 350 29.73 -14.25 -7.96
C PRO A 350 29.40 -15.01 -6.67
N PRO A 351 28.11 -15.18 -6.31
CA PRO A 351 27.78 -15.89 -5.09
C PRO A 351 28.50 -17.24 -5.14
N ALA A 352 29.24 -17.59 -4.08
CA ALA A 352 29.54 -18.99 -3.84
C ALA A 352 28.18 -19.70 -3.90
N VAL A 353 28.08 -20.74 -4.74
CA VAL A 353 26.82 -21.50 -4.92
C VAL A 353 26.20 -21.65 -3.54
N PRO A 354 25.03 -21.02 -3.27
CA PRO A 354 24.52 -21.00 -1.93
C PRO A 354 24.41 -22.44 -1.45
N VAL A 355 24.70 -22.69 -0.17
CA VAL A 355 24.36 -23.96 0.48
C VAL A 355 22.82 -23.96 0.65
N SER A 356 22.14 -23.90 -0.48
CA SER A 356 20.70 -24.01 -0.64
C SER A 356 20.41 -25.49 -0.47
N ARG A 357 19.67 -25.81 0.59
CA ARG A 357 19.03 -27.12 0.70
C ARG A 357 17.57 -26.91 0.33
N ALA A 358 17.11 -27.67 -0.64
CA ALA A 358 15.69 -27.97 -0.73
C ALA A 358 15.26 -28.57 0.61
N LEU A 359 14.13 -28.11 1.16
CA LEU A 359 13.46 -28.88 2.19
C LEU A 359 12.96 -30.18 1.56
N ASN A 360 12.71 -31.22 2.35
CA ASN A 360 11.82 -32.25 1.83
C ASN A 360 10.41 -31.63 1.65
N ALA A 361 9.60 -32.23 0.78
CA ALA A 361 8.28 -31.69 0.46
C ALA A 361 7.37 -31.58 1.70
N GLU A 362 7.55 -32.43 2.72
CA GLU A 362 6.73 -32.40 3.94
C GLU A 362 7.04 -31.21 4.83
N ASP A 363 8.31 -30.88 5.00
CA ASP A 363 8.75 -29.70 5.74
C ASP A 363 8.39 -28.40 5.01
N ALA A 364 8.46 -28.39 3.67
CA ALA A 364 8.01 -27.26 2.87
C ALA A 364 6.50 -27.00 3.03
N ARG A 365 5.68 -28.06 3.15
CA ARG A 365 4.22 -27.96 3.37
C ARG A 365 3.84 -27.21 4.65
N ARG A 366 4.72 -27.12 5.65
CA ARG A 366 4.49 -26.36 6.89
C ARG A 366 4.31 -24.85 6.67
N TYR A 367 4.86 -24.34 5.56
CA TYR A 367 4.82 -22.93 5.19
C TYR A 367 3.70 -22.61 4.19
N GLU A 368 3.09 -23.63 3.57
CA GLU A 368 2.02 -23.43 2.59
C GLU A 368 0.81 -22.75 3.20
N GLY A 369 0.22 -21.82 2.47
CA GLY A 369 -1.02 -21.18 2.85
C GLY A 369 -1.23 -19.84 2.16
N ASP A 370 -2.36 -19.24 2.49
CA ASP A 370 -2.67 -17.88 2.10
C ASP A 370 -2.39 -16.98 3.30
N TYR A 371 -1.74 -15.84 3.06
CA TYR A 371 -1.33 -14.89 4.09
C TYR A 371 -1.77 -13.49 3.69
N LEU A 372 -2.18 -12.68 4.66
CA LEU A 372 -2.71 -11.34 4.43
C LEU A 372 -1.81 -10.28 5.06
N GLY A 373 -1.37 -9.32 4.26
CA GLY A 373 -0.46 -8.26 4.68
C GLY A 373 -1.09 -7.33 5.72
N THR A 374 -0.38 -7.01 6.81
CA THR A 374 -0.81 -6.11 7.89
C THR A 374 -1.11 -4.70 7.39
N ARG A 375 -0.41 -4.25 6.34
CA ARG A 375 -0.58 -2.99 5.63
C ARG A 375 -1.82 -3.04 4.72
N ARG A 376 -2.96 -2.68 5.29
CA ARG A 376 -4.27 -2.59 4.63
C ARG A 376 -5.27 -1.85 5.51
N ALA A 377 -6.43 -1.51 4.95
CA ALA A 377 -7.60 -1.13 5.72
C ALA A 377 -8.25 -2.37 6.37
N TYR A 378 -8.83 -2.21 7.55
CA TYR A 378 -9.51 -3.26 8.32
C TYR A 378 -11.01 -3.07 8.38
N HIS A 379 -11.50 -1.91 7.93
CA HIS A 379 -12.90 -1.57 7.88
C HIS A 379 -13.34 -1.05 6.50
N GLY A 380 -14.62 -1.24 6.18
CA GLY A 380 -15.22 -0.63 5.00
C GLY A 380 -14.87 -1.31 3.68
N LEU A 381 -15.25 -0.65 2.58
CA LEU A 381 -15.01 -1.17 1.22
C LEU A 381 -13.52 -1.29 0.89
N GLU A 382 -12.67 -0.45 1.49
CA GLU A 382 -11.22 -0.49 1.25
C GLU A 382 -10.62 -1.74 1.91
N ALA A 383 -11.18 -2.20 3.04
CA ALA A 383 -10.79 -3.46 3.65
C ALA A 383 -11.20 -4.68 2.82
N PHE A 384 -12.36 -4.63 2.16
CA PHE A 384 -12.76 -5.66 1.21
C PHE A 384 -11.76 -5.78 0.06
N VAL A 385 -11.45 -4.66 -0.62
CA VAL A 385 -10.49 -4.64 -1.72
C VAL A 385 -9.09 -5.01 -1.22
N GLY A 386 -8.68 -4.48 -0.07
CA GLY A 386 -7.40 -4.78 0.57
C GLY A 386 -7.20 -6.26 0.86
N ARG A 387 -8.25 -7.00 1.24
CA ARG A 387 -8.18 -8.46 1.43
C ARG A 387 -7.90 -9.25 0.15
N ILE A 388 -8.28 -8.70 -0.99
CA ILE A 388 -8.04 -9.32 -2.29
C ILE A 388 -6.63 -8.98 -2.77
N ILE A 389 -6.27 -7.70 -2.76
CA ILE A 389 -5.01 -7.23 -3.37
C ILE A 389 -3.78 -7.40 -2.47
N ARG A 390 -3.95 -7.55 -1.14
CA ARG A 390 -2.83 -7.76 -0.19
C ARG A 390 -2.65 -9.22 0.23
N LEU A 391 -3.20 -10.15 -0.55
CA LEU A 391 -3.05 -11.58 -0.34
C LEU A 391 -1.72 -12.06 -0.94
N ALA A 392 -0.93 -12.75 -0.14
CA ALA A 392 0.21 -13.53 -0.59
C ALA A 392 -0.12 -15.02 -0.52
N LYS A 393 0.26 -15.78 -1.56
CA LYS A 393 0.08 -17.24 -1.59
C LYS A 393 1.45 -17.90 -1.54
N VAL A 394 1.67 -18.72 -0.52
CA VAL A 394 2.86 -19.54 -0.36
C VAL A 394 2.51 -20.97 -0.74
N ARG A 395 3.25 -21.55 -1.68
CA ARG A 395 3.09 -22.94 -2.13
C ARG A 395 4.45 -23.64 -2.12
N ALA A 396 4.47 -24.90 -1.71
CA ALA A 396 5.67 -25.72 -1.78
C ALA A 396 5.80 -26.30 -3.18
N THR A 397 6.99 -26.27 -3.75
CA THR A 397 7.28 -26.92 -5.01
C THR A 397 7.64 -28.40 -4.78
N PRO A 398 7.53 -29.27 -5.79
CA PRO A 398 7.90 -30.69 -5.64
C PRO A 398 9.37 -30.90 -5.27
N ASP A 399 10.25 -29.98 -5.66
CA ASP A 399 11.67 -29.94 -5.34
C ASP A 399 11.97 -29.25 -4.00
N GLY A 400 10.97 -28.93 -3.18
CA GLY A 400 11.18 -28.47 -1.80
C GLY A 400 11.55 -27.01 -1.63
N GLN A 401 11.34 -26.19 -2.67
CA GLN A 401 11.39 -24.73 -2.61
C GLN A 401 10.03 -24.16 -2.19
N LEU A 402 10.00 -22.88 -1.87
CA LEU A 402 8.75 -22.13 -1.71
C LEU A 402 8.55 -21.19 -2.89
N ALA A 403 7.38 -21.26 -3.51
CA ALA A 403 6.88 -20.24 -4.41
C ALA A 403 5.99 -19.27 -3.62
N ILE A 404 6.35 -17.98 -3.60
CA ILE A 404 5.54 -16.92 -3.00
C ILE A 404 5.01 -16.02 -4.12
N LEU A 405 3.69 -16.04 -4.30
CA LEU A 405 2.97 -15.13 -5.20
C LEU A 405 2.45 -13.93 -4.40
N MET A 406 2.92 -12.73 -4.73
CA MET A 406 2.52 -11.48 -4.09
C MET A 406 2.51 -10.35 -5.14
N ASP A 407 1.50 -9.49 -5.11
CA ASP A 407 1.35 -8.37 -6.07
C ASP A 407 1.48 -8.80 -7.55
N GLY A 408 0.98 -10.01 -7.88
CA GLY A 408 1.04 -10.58 -9.22
C GLY A 408 2.40 -11.16 -9.64
N LYS A 409 3.45 -10.99 -8.83
CA LYS A 409 4.80 -11.55 -9.07
C LYS A 409 5.01 -12.81 -8.24
N SER A 410 5.54 -13.85 -8.89
CA SER A 410 5.91 -15.12 -8.23
C SER A 410 7.42 -15.21 -8.10
N THR A 411 7.91 -15.38 -6.87
CA THR A 411 9.34 -15.55 -6.58
C THR A 411 9.58 -16.91 -5.93
N LEU A 412 10.64 -17.59 -6.34
CA LEU A 412 11.09 -18.85 -5.76
C LEU A 412 12.11 -18.60 -4.66
N TRP A 413 12.03 -19.40 -3.59
CA TRP A 413 12.84 -19.25 -2.39
C TRP A 413 13.42 -20.58 -1.93
N ASN A 414 14.73 -20.62 -1.71
CA ASN A 414 15.47 -21.75 -1.17
C ASN A 414 15.57 -21.66 0.36
N ALA A 415 15.48 -22.78 1.05
CA ALA A 415 15.74 -22.79 2.49
C ALA A 415 17.22 -22.55 2.77
N THR A 416 17.48 -21.82 3.86
CA THR A 416 18.83 -21.56 4.36
C THR A 416 19.19 -22.56 5.47
N SER A 417 20.39 -22.45 6.02
CA SER A 417 20.80 -23.21 7.21
C SER A 417 19.98 -22.86 8.46
N ARG A 418 19.23 -21.76 8.44
CA ARG A 418 18.40 -21.31 9.56
C ARG A 418 16.94 -21.70 9.33
N PRO A 419 16.31 -22.44 10.27
CA PRO A 419 14.90 -22.80 10.17
C PRO A 419 14.00 -21.59 9.99
N GLY A 420 13.02 -21.68 9.07
CA GLY A 420 12.06 -20.61 8.79
C GLY A 420 12.62 -19.44 7.98
N VAL A 421 13.89 -19.47 7.57
CA VAL A 421 14.52 -18.41 6.78
C VAL A 421 14.82 -18.93 5.38
N PHE A 422 14.32 -18.19 4.38
CA PHE A 422 14.48 -18.53 2.97
C PHE A 422 15.09 -17.38 2.21
N GLN A 423 15.90 -17.70 1.21
CA GLN A 423 16.56 -16.75 0.34
C GLN A 423 16.01 -16.88 -1.09
N SER A 424 15.82 -15.74 -1.76
CA SER A 424 15.40 -15.68 -3.15
C SER A 424 16.37 -16.47 -4.04
N VAL A 425 15.84 -17.24 -5.00
CA VAL A 425 16.66 -17.97 -5.98
C VAL A 425 17.43 -17.00 -6.88
N ASN A 426 16.87 -15.82 -7.14
CA ASN A 426 17.39 -14.87 -8.12
C ASN A 426 18.10 -13.66 -7.49
N GLY A 427 18.25 -13.61 -6.16
CA GLY A 427 18.79 -12.42 -5.51
C GLY A 427 19.12 -12.58 -4.02
N PRO A 428 19.60 -11.49 -3.40
CA PRO A 428 20.01 -11.47 -1.99
C PRO A 428 18.82 -11.38 -1.02
N GLU A 429 17.58 -11.27 -1.52
CA GLU A 429 16.41 -11.05 -0.69
C GLU A 429 16.16 -12.21 0.25
N VAL A 430 15.71 -11.90 1.47
CA VAL A 430 15.37 -12.89 2.48
C VAL A 430 13.91 -12.72 2.92
N VAL A 431 13.25 -13.84 3.13
CA VAL A 431 11.95 -13.93 3.81
C VAL A 431 12.11 -14.78 5.07
N ALA A 432 11.56 -14.28 6.18
CA ALA A 432 11.60 -14.97 7.46
C ALA A 432 10.18 -15.34 7.89
N PHE A 433 9.97 -16.59 8.28
CA PHE A 433 8.72 -17.11 8.80
C PHE A 433 8.76 -17.25 10.32
N GLU A 434 7.67 -16.85 10.96
CA GLU A 434 7.39 -17.13 12.36
C GLU A 434 6.48 -18.35 12.44
N THR A 435 6.80 -19.29 13.33
CA THR A 435 6.07 -20.55 13.50
C THR A 435 5.45 -20.64 14.88
N ALA A 436 4.26 -21.24 14.97
CA ALA A 436 3.64 -21.66 16.23
C ALA A 436 3.43 -23.17 16.16
N GLY A 437 4.26 -23.92 16.89
CA GLY A 437 4.37 -25.37 16.71
C GLY A 437 4.90 -25.71 15.31
N GLU A 438 4.23 -26.63 14.61
CA GLU A 438 4.68 -27.09 13.28
C GLU A 438 4.22 -26.23 12.11
N ARG A 439 3.44 -25.17 12.35
CA ARG A 439 2.87 -24.34 11.27
C ARG A 439 3.41 -22.92 11.33
N ALA A 440 3.79 -22.41 10.16
CA ALA A 440 4.07 -20.99 10.01
C ALA A 440 2.79 -20.18 10.29
N VAL A 441 2.83 -19.15 11.11
CA VAL A 441 1.67 -18.28 11.41
C VAL A 441 1.79 -16.92 10.73
N ARG A 442 3.02 -16.53 10.40
CA ARG A 442 3.32 -15.23 9.81
C ARG A 442 4.62 -15.32 9.01
N PHE A 443 4.79 -14.44 8.03
CA PHE A 443 6.10 -14.18 7.45
C PHE A 443 6.38 -12.68 7.29
N TYR A 444 7.65 -12.36 7.15
CA TYR A 444 8.17 -11.01 6.98
C TYR A 444 8.94 -10.93 5.65
N PRO A 445 8.47 -10.12 4.69
CA PRO A 445 9.14 -9.96 3.40
C PRO A 445 10.40 -9.10 3.54
N ASN A 446 11.25 -9.16 2.52
CA ASN A 446 12.52 -8.43 2.45
C ASN A 446 12.41 -6.90 2.56
N GLY A 447 11.22 -6.32 2.34
CA GLY A 447 11.05 -4.86 2.39
C GLY A 447 10.65 -4.29 3.75
N GLY A 448 10.34 -5.12 4.76
CA GLY A 448 10.01 -4.66 6.13
C GLY A 448 8.77 -3.76 6.27
N TRP A 449 8.01 -3.54 5.20
CA TRP A 449 6.87 -2.62 5.14
C TRP A 449 5.56 -3.20 5.67
N ALA A 450 5.47 -4.52 5.82
CA ALA A 450 4.36 -5.23 6.44
C ALA A 450 4.84 -6.56 7.00
N ALA A 451 3.98 -7.18 7.82
CA ALA A 451 4.02 -8.61 8.07
C ALA A 451 2.85 -9.27 7.34
N PHE A 452 2.95 -10.56 7.04
CA PHE A 452 1.90 -11.31 6.35
C PHE A 452 1.40 -12.41 7.27
N GLU A 453 0.15 -12.30 7.71
CA GLU A 453 -0.44 -13.19 8.71
C GLU A 453 -1.26 -14.27 8.03
N ARG A 454 -1.13 -15.53 8.47
CA ARG A 454 -1.86 -16.64 7.88
C ARG A 454 -3.37 -16.41 7.96
N VAL A 455 -4.04 -16.60 6.85
CA VAL A 455 -5.49 -16.46 6.72
C VAL A 455 -6.19 -17.71 7.28
N GLY A 456 -7.13 -17.50 8.20
CA GLY A 456 -8.01 -18.55 8.70
C GLY A 456 -9.12 -18.94 7.70
N PHE A 457 -9.69 -20.14 7.85
CA PHE A 457 -10.72 -20.69 6.95
C PHE A 457 -11.86 -19.73 6.55
N PRO A 458 -12.54 -18.99 7.46
CA PRO A 458 -13.67 -18.14 7.07
C PRO A 458 -13.26 -16.92 6.22
N TYR A 459 -11.97 -16.63 6.12
CA TYR A 459 -11.41 -15.51 5.37
C TYR A 459 -10.71 -15.95 4.08
N GLY A 460 -10.80 -17.23 3.71
CA GLY A 460 -10.25 -17.74 2.46
C GLY A 460 -11.04 -17.24 1.25
N ALA A 461 -10.34 -16.69 0.25
CA ALA A 461 -10.97 -16.20 -0.98
C ALA A 461 -11.75 -17.30 -1.72
N GLY A 462 -11.27 -18.56 -1.67
CA GLY A 462 -11.95 -19.70 -2.29
C GLY A 462 -13.35 -19.96 -1.74
N LEU A 463 -13.54 -19.84 -0.42
CA LEU A 463 -14.86 -20.02 0.21
C LEU A 463 -15.83 -18.93 -0.26
N LEU A 464 -15.38 -17.66 -0.25
CA LEU A 464 -16.18 -16.55 -0.74
C LEU A 464 -16.60 -16.77 -2.21
N THR A 465 -15.66 -17.15 -3.08
CA THR A 465 -15.93 -17.43 -4.49
C THR A 465 -16.99 -18.50 -4.66
N TRP A 466 -16.87 -19.65 -3.97
CA TRP A 466 -17.85 -20.72 -4.09
C TRP A 466 -19.24 -20.32 -3.61
N VAL A 467 -19.35 -19.64 -2.47
CA VAL A 467 -20.65 -19.20 -1.95
C VAL A 467 -21.28 -18.13 -2.84
N VAL A 468 -20.48 -17.23 -3.42
CA VAL A 468 -20.94 -16.26 -4.44
C VAL A 468 -21.47 -16.98 -5.68
N VAL A 469 -20.74 -17.95 -6.22
CA VAL A 469 -21.16 -18.70 -7.42
C VAL A 469 -22.45 -19.46 -7.16
N LEU A 470 -22.55 -20.19 -6.04
CA LEU A 470 -23.76 -20.93 -5.69
C LEU A 470 -24.96 -19.99 -5.47
N SER A 471 -24.75 -18.84 -4.84
CA SER A 471 -25.80 -17.83 -4.64
C SER A 471 -26.23 -17.18 -5.95
N ALA A 472 -25.31 -16.95 -6.90
CA ALA A 472 -25.63 -16.44 -8.23
C ALA A 472 -26.47 -17.46 -9.01
N LEU A 473 -26.07 -18.73 -9.02
CA LEU A 473 -26.84 -19.81 -9.65
C LEU A 473 -28.23 -19.96 -9.03
N ALA A 474 -28.34 -19.91 -7.71
CA ALA A 474 -29.62 -19.93 -7.00
C ALA A 474 -30.50 -18.72 -7.35
N SER A 475 -29.89 -17.54 -7.55
CA SER A 475 -30.60 -16.33 -7.97
C SER A 475 -31.15 -16.46 -9.38
N VAL A 476 -30.34 -16.94 -10.33
CA VAL A 476 -30.78 -17.20 -11.72
C VAL A 476 -31.89 -18.25 -11.75
N ALA A 477 -31.74 -19.35 -11.01
CA ALA A 477 -32.77 -20.39 -10.91
C ALA A 477 -34.08 -19.85 -10.30
N THR A 478 -34.00 -18.99 -9.29
CA THR A 478 -35.17 -18.33 -8.68
C THR A 478 -35.91 -17.47 -9.70
N LEU A 479 -35.18 -16.70 -10.51
CA LEU A 479 -35.76 -15.84 -11.56
C LEU A 479 -36.34 -16.65 -12.72
N ALA A 480 -35.63 -17.66 -13.22
CA ALA A 480 -36.14 -18.56 -14.26
C ALA A 480 -37.42 -19.27 -13.78
N GLY A 481 -37.45 -19.68 -12.52
CA GLY A 481 -38.63 -20.27 -11.88
C GLY A 481 -39.85 -19.35 -11.83
N VAL A 482 -39.71 -18.02 -11.94
CA VAL A 482 -40.86 -17.11 -12.08
C VAL A 482 -41.54 -17.28 -13.44
N PHE A 483 -40.77 -17.49 -14.50
CA PHE A 483 -41.27 -17.56 -15.89
C PHE A 483 -41.73 -18.95 -16.32
N VAL A 484 -41.16 -20.01 -15.75
CA VAL A 484 -41.44 -21.41 -16.14
C VAL A 484 -42.63 -22.01 -15.37
N ARG A 485 -43.20 -21.29 -14.39
CA ARG A 485 -44.26 -21.80 -13.52
C ARG A 485 -45.57 -22.09 -14.25
N ASN A 486 -46.03 -23.33 -14.11
CA ASN A 486 -47.28 -23.81 -14.71
C ASN A 486 -48.49 -23.46 -13.80
N ARG A 487 -49.73 -23.35 -14.36
CA ARG A 487 -50.94 -22.94 -13.60
C ARG A 487 -51.30 -23.83 -12.39
N ARG A 488 -50.73 -25.03 -12.24
CA ARG A 488 -50.87 -25.91 -11.05
C ARG A 488 -49.92 -25.54 -9.90
N GLU A 489 -48.85 -24.78 -10.16
CA GLU A 489 -47.83 -24.34 -9.19
C GLU A 489 -48.09 -22.95 -8.59
N THR A 490 -49.21 -22.32 -8.96
CA THR A 490 -49.65 -21.00 -8.48
C THR A 490 -50.42 -21.06 -7.16
N ARG A 491 -50.68 -22.26 -6.60
CA ARG A 491 -51.32 -22.43 -5.29
C ARG A 491 -50.35 -22.09 -4.16
N GLN A 492 -50.59 -20.96 -3.49
CA GLN A 492 -49.72 -20.44 -2.44
C GLN A 492 -50.56 -19.79 -1.35
N THR A 493 -50.20 -19.99 -0.08
CA THR A 493 -50.75 -19.17 1.01
C THR A 493 -50.27 -17.71 0.88
N PRO A 494 -50.95 -16.72 1.48
CA PRO A 494 -50.46 -15.34 1.50
C PRO A 494 -49.02 -15.20 2.03
N THR A 495 -48.66 -16.01 3.04
CA THR A 495 -47.29 -16.08 3.59
C THR A 495 -46.29 -16.60 2.57
N GLN A 496 -46.64 -17.66 1.85
CA GLN A 496 -45.81 -18.21 0.78
C GLN A 496 -45.64 -17.21 -0.38
N THR A 497 -46.71 -16.51 -0.77
CA THR A 497 -46.63 -15.45 -1.80
C THR A 497 -45.65 -14.34 -1.39
N ARG A 498 -45.73 -13.85 -0.14
CA ARG A 498 -44.79 -12.87 0.39
C ARG A 498 -43.36 -13.40 0.45
N ALA A 499 -43.17 -14.63 0.92
CA ALA A 499 -41.86 -15.28 0.98
C ALA A 499 -41.22 -15.42 -0.42
N ASN A 500 -42.02 -15.76 -1.44
CA ASN A 500 -41.57 -15.83 -2.82
C ASN A 500 -41.18 -14.44 -3.35
N LEU A 501 -42.00 -13.41 -3.10
CA LEU A 501 -41.67 -12.04 -3.51
C LEU A 501 -40.33 -11.60 -2.91
N LEU A 502 -40.14 -11.81 -1.60
CA LEU A 502 -38.89 -11.48 -0.92
C LEU A 502 -37.70 -12.22 -1.53
N GLN A 503 -37.80 -13.54 -1.74
CA GLN A 503 -36.71 -14.33 -2.33
C GLN A 503 -36.40 -13.92 -3.78
N THR A 504 -37.42 -13.57 -4.58
CA THR A 504 -37.22 -13.01 -5.93
C THR A 504 -36.54 -11.63 -5.87
N THR A 505 -36.96 -10.74 -4.97
CA THR A 505 -36.29 -9.43 -4.78
C THR A 505 -34.84 -9.60 -4.37
N GLN A 506 -34.54 -10.55 -3.47
CA GLN A 506 -33.17 -10.88 -3.08
C GLN A 506 -32.35 -11.38 -4.26
N ALA A 507 -32.90 -12.27 -5.10
CA ALA A 507 -32.21 -12.77 -6.28
C ALA A 507 -31.80 -11.62 -7.23
N VAL A 508 -32.69 -10.65 -7.46
CA VAL A 508 -32.38 -9.46 -8.26
C VAL A 508 -31.28 -8.62 -7.60
N LEU A 509 -31.42 -8.31 -6.30
CA LEU A 509 -30.45 -7.49 -5.58
C LEU A 509 -29.05 -8.14 -5.53
N TRP A 510 -28.96 -9.45 -5.35
CA TRP A 510 -27.69 -10.18 -5.40
C TRP A 510 -27.04 -10.11 -6.77
N LEU A 511 -27.81 -10.29 -7.86
CA LEU A 511 -27.27 -10.18 -9.21
C LEU A 511 -26.83 -8.75 -9.54
N ILE A 512 -27.56 -7.72 -9.08
CA ILE A 512 -27.13 -6.32 -9.19
C ILE A 512 -25.83 -6.10 -8.42
N ALA A 513 -25.73 -6.60 -7.19
CA ALA A 513 -24.51 -6.48 -6.39
C ALA A 513 -23.30 -7.11 -7.09
N LEU A 514 -23.45 -8.34 -7.61
CA LEU A 514 -22.41 -9.03 -8.35
C LEU A 514 -22.04 -8.31 -9.66
N GLY A 515 -23.03 -7.81 -10.40
CA GLY A 515 -22.81 -7.01 -11.60
C GLY A 515 -22.01 -5.74 -11.31
N CYS A 516 -22.36 -5.02 -10.24
CA CYS A 516 -21.65 -3.81 -9.82
C CYS A 516 -20.19 -4.09 -9.42
N VAL A 517 -19.95 -5.16 -8.65
CA VAL A 517 -18.57 -5.58 -8.31
C VAL A 517 -17.81 -6.01 -9.55
N GLY A 518 -18.45 -6.69 -10.50
CA GLY A 518 -17.86 -7.08 -11.78
C GLY A 518 -17.46 -5.87 -12.64
N VAL A 519 -18.30 -4.83 -12.71
CA VAL A 519 -17.98 -3.58 -13.42
C VAL A 519 -16.85 -2.81 -12.73
N PHE A 520 -16.80 -2.81 -11.39
CA PHE A 520 -15.67 -2.24 -10.66
C PHE A 520 -14.37 -3.00 -10.98
N ALA A 521 -14.40 -4.34 -10.90
CA ALA A 521 -13.23 -5.19 -11.18
C ALA A 521 -12.73 -5.08 -12.62
N SER A 522 -13.62 -4.92 -13.61
CA SER A 522 -13.20 -4.74 -15.01
C SER A 522 -12.50 -3.40 -15.26
N LYS A 523 -12.71 -2.41 -14.38
CA LYS A 523 -12.09 -1.08 -14.44
C LYS A 523 -10.91 -0.89 -13.48
N SER A 524 -10.65 -1.84 -12.59
CA SER A 524 -9.64 -1.67 -11.52
C SER A 524 -8.19 -1.72 -12.02
N ASN A 525 -7.95 -2.10 -13.27
CA ASN A 525 -6.63 -1.98 -13.90
C ASN A 525 -6.22 -0.51 -14.09
N ASP A 526 -7.17 0.43 -14.10
CA ASP A 526 -6.90 1.85 -14.01
C ASP A 526 -6.75 2.27 -12.55
N ILE A 527 -5.54 2.07 -12.01
CA ILE A 527 -5.23 2.34 -10.59
C ILE A 527 -5.50 3.81 -10.25
N ALA A 528 -5.17 4.75 -11.16
CA ALA A 528 -5.43 6.16 -10.93
C ALA A 528 -6.93 6.46 -10.80
N ALA A 529 -7.77 5.89 -11.66
CA ALA A 529 -9.21 6.03 -11.54
C ALA A 529 -9.74 5.47 -10.21
N VAL A 530 -9.17 4.37 -9.71
CA VAL A 530 -9.49 3.82 -8.39
C VAL A 530 -9.07 4.78 -7.28
N PHE A 531 -7.87 5.36 -7.34
CA PHE A 531 -7.40 6.30 -6.32
C PHE A 531 -8.19 7.61 -6.30
N PHE A 532 -8.51 8.21 -7.45
CA PHE A 532 -9.17 9.52 -7.48
C PHE A 532 -10.69 9.47 -7.31
N ASN A 533 -11.33 8.35 -7.64
CA ASN A 533 -12.80 8.22 -7.59
C ASN A 533 -13.25 7.22 -6.50
N TRP A 534 -12.49 7.12 -5.42
CA TRP A 534 -12.83 6.22 -4.31
C TRP A 534 -13.78 6.89 -3.31
N PRO A 535 -14.79 6.15 -2.78
CA PRO A 535 -15.20 4.83 -3.21
C PRO A 535 -15.95 4.88 -4.56
N SER A 536 -15.76 3.86 -5.39
CA SER A 536 -16.46 3.78 -6.67
C SER A 536 -17.98 3.71 -6.48
N GLY A 537 -18.73 4.51 -7.24
CA GLY A 537 -20.21 4.46 -7.23
C GLY A 537 -20.77 3.05 -7.50
N TRP A 538 -20.07 2.25 -8.31
CA TRP A 538 -20.42 0.83 -8.53
C TRP A 538 -20.24 0.01 -7.26
N LEU A 539 -19.11 0.14 -6.58
CA LEU A 539 -18.83 -0.62 -5.37
C LEU A 539 -19.79 -0.23 -4.22
N VAL A 540 -20.10 1.06 -4.07
CA VAL A 540 -21.10 1.56 -3.11
C VAL A 540 -22.49 1.02 -3.44
N THR A 541 -22.93 1.09 -4.70
CA THR A 541 -24.24 0.58 -5.14
C THR A 541 -24.34 -0.93 -4.91
N GLY A 542 -23.32 -1.69 -5.31
CA GLY A 542 -23.30 -3.13 -5.13
C GLY A 542 -23.33 -3.54 -3.66
N SER A 543 -22.57 -2.83 -2.82
CA SER A 543 -22.57 -2.99 -1.37
C SER A 543 -23.94 -2.67 -0.74
N ALA A 544 -24.59 -1.58 -1.17
CA ALA A 544 -25.92 -1.22 -0.69
C ALA A 544 -26.99 -2.27 -1.08
N CYS A 545 -26.96 -2.77 -2.32
CA CYS A 545 -27.82 -3.87 -2.75
C CYS A 545 -27.57 -5.14 -1.93
N ALA A 546 -26.31 -5.50 -1.70
CA ALA A 546 -25.94 -6.64 -0.87
C ALA A 546 -26.42 -6.49 0.59
N LEU A 547 -26.32 -5.28 1.16
CA LEU A 547 -26.81 -4.99 2.50
C LEU A 547 -28.33 -5.19 2.61
N VAL A 548 -29.11 -4.63 1.67
CA VAL A 548 -30.56 -4.81 1.64
C VAL A 548 -30.91 -6.29 1.44
N ALA A 549 -30.25 -6.99 0.50
CA ALA A 549 -30.48 -8.41 0.25
C ALA A 549 -30.17 -9.29 1.49
N SER A 550 -29.16 -8.89 2.28
CA SER A 550 -28.78 -9.55 3.54
C SER A 550 -29.84 -9.37 4.62
N VAL A 551 -30.38 -8.16 4.80
CA VAL A 551 -31.48 -7.89 5.74
C VAL A 551 -32.71 -8.72 5.36
N LEU A 552 -33.05 -8.74 4.07
CA LEU A 552 -34.16 -9.57 3.57
C LEU A 552 -33.92 -11.06 3.77
N ALA A 553 -32.66 -11.53 3.79
CA ALA A 553 -32.33 -12.94 4.03
C ALA A 553 -32.69 -13.36 5.46
N VAL A 554 -32.42 -12.48 6.44
CA VAL A 554 -32.82 -12.71 7.83
C VAL A 554 -34.35 -12.79 7.95
N VAL A 555 -35.06 -11.88 7.28
CA VAL A 555 -36.53 -11.89 7.27
C VAL A 555 -37.07 -13.18 6.62
N THR A 556 -36.54 -13.60 5.48
CA THR A 556 -36.99 -14.84 4.82
C THR A 556 -36.66 -16.09 5.61
N LEU A 557 -35.53 -16.10 6.35
CA LEU A 557 -35.20 -17.19 7.28
C LEU A 557 -36.23 -17.30 8.41
N LEU A 558 -36.63 -16.17 9.02
CA LEU A 558 -37.66 -16.14 10.07
C LEU A 558 -39.04 -16.59 9.55
N MET A 559 -39.32 -16.41 8.25
CA MET A 559 -40.55 -16.90 7.63
C MET A 559 -40.54 -18.40 7.33
N ALA A 560 -39.38 -19.07 7.32
CA ALA A 560 -39.27 -20.47 6.90
C ALA A 560 -40.21 -21.43 7.67
N PRO A 561 -40.34 -21.37 9.01
CA PRO A 561 -41.27 -22.25 9.73
C PRO A 561 -42.73 -22.07 9.29
N MET A 562 -43.14 -20.84 8.97
CA MET A 562 -44.49 -20.54 8.49
C MET A 562 -44.71 -21.01 7.04
N VAL A 563 -43.70 -20.92 6.19
CA VAL A 563 -43.71 -21.49 4.83
C VAL A 563 -43.89 -23.01 4.87
N TRP A 564 -43.27 -23.67 5.84
CA TRP A 564 -43.38 -25.12 6.05
C TRP A 564 -44.74 -25.54 6.60
N LYS A 565 -45.32 -24.79 7.56
CA LYS A 565 -46.63 -25.10 8.18
C LYS A 565 -47.78 -25.23 7.17
N GLY A 566 -47.83 -24.39 6.13
CA GLY A 566 -48.77 -24.52 4.99
C GLY A 566 -50.28 -24.42 5.33
N GLY A 567 -51.11 -24.06 4.34
CA GLY A 567 -52.58 -24.10 4.47
C GLY A 567 -53.14 -25.52 4.36
N ARG A 568 -54.46 -25.70 4.52
CA ARG A 568 -55.18 -26.98 4.27
C ARG A 568 -54.65 -27.60 2.97
N ARG A 569 -54.44 -28.93 2.94
CA ARG A 569 -53.68 -29.75 1.95
C ARG A 569 -53.72 -29.36 0.46
N VAL A 570 -54.65 -28.52 0.02
CA VAL A 570 -54.89 -28.12 -1.37
C VAL A 570 -54.17 -26.80 -1.76
N ASP A 571 -53.86 -25.90 -0.80
CA ASP A 571 -53.33 -24.54 -1.04
C ASP A 571 -51.93 -24.30 -0.44
N SER A 572 -50.95 -25.13 -0.81
CA SER A 572 -49.56 -24.98 -0.35
C SER A 572 -48.57 -25.37 -1.43
N TRP A 573 -47.36 -24.82 -1.36
CA TRP A 573 -46.20 -25.30 -2.11
C TRP A 573 -45.94 -26.80 -1.90
N THR A 574 -45.42 -27.44 -2.96
CA THR A 574 -44.87 -28.79 -2.92
C THR A 574 -43.68 -28.88 -1.97
N THR A 575 -43.39 -30.06 -1.45
CA THR A 575 -42.23 -30.30 -0.57
C THR A 575 -40.93 -29.88 -1.24
N LEU A 576 -40.74 -30.23 -2.52
CA LEU A 576 -39.53 -29.86 -3.28
C LEU A 576 -39.34 -28.34 -3.35
N ARG A 577 -40.42 -27.57 -3.55
CA ARG A 577 -40.35 -26.11 -3.57
C ARG A 577 -40.04 -25.52 -2.19
N LYS A 578 -40.58 -26.09 -1.12
CA LYS A 578 -40.23 -25.69 0.26
C LYS A 578 -38.75 -25.94 0.55
N VAL A 579 -38.23 -27.10 0.15
CA VAL A 579 -36.80 -27.45 0.26
C VAL A 579 -35.93 -26.48 -0.54
N ALA A 580 -36.26 -26.24 -1.82
CA ALA A 580 -35.53 -25.31 -2.67
C ALA A 580 -35.53 -23.88 -2.09
N PHE A 581 -36.68 -23.41 -1.61
CA PHE A 581 -36.80 -22.12 -0.92
C PHE A 581 -35.87 -22.06 0.30
N THR A 582 -35.94 -23.06 1.19
CA THR A 582 -35.11 -23.11 2.40
C THR A 582 -33.62 -23.15 2.05
N TYR A 583 -33.22 -23.95 1.06
CA TYR A 583 -31.83 -24.04 0.62
C TYR A 583 -31.31 -22.70 0.09
N THR A 584 -32.05 -22.04 -0.80
CA THR A 584 -31.69 -20.70 -1.31
C THR A 584 -31.60 -19.67 -0.19
N THR A 585 -32.53 -19.69 0.77
CA THR A 585 -32.47 -18.81 1.96
C THR A 585 -31.21 -19.06 2.79
N LEU A 586 -30.83 -20.31 3.03
CA LEU A 586 -29.61 -20.65 3.75
C LEU A 586 -28.35 -20.22 2.99
N LEU A 587 -28.32 -20.36 1.65
CA LEU A 587 -27.24 -19.84 0.82
C LEU A 587 -27.10 -18.32 0.94
N TYR A 588 -28.21 -17.58 0.88
CA TYR A 588 -28.19 -16.12 1.02
C TYR A 588 -27.77 -15.66 2.42
N ILE A 589 -28.15 -16.39 3.47
CA ILE A 589 -27.66 -16.13 4.83
C ILE A 589 -26.15 -16.39 4.91
N GLY A 590 -25.68 -17.51 4.35
CA GLY A 590 -24.24 -17.82 4.29
C GLY A 590 -23.46 -16.74 3.54
N LEU A 591 -23.97 -16.27 2.40
CA LEU A 591 -23.38 -15.17 1.65
C LEU A 591 -23.39 -13.87 2.47
N ALA A 592 -24.50 -13.52 3.12
CA ALA A 592 -24.60 -12.32 3.95
C ALA A 592 -23.57 -12.33 5.10
N ILE A 593 -23.41 -13.47 5.79
CA ILE A 593 -22.42 -13.63 6.85
C ILE A 593 -21.00 -13.44 6.31
N LEU A 594 -20.67 -14.10 5.18
CA LEU A 594 -19.36 -13.95 4.55
C LEU A 594 -19.10 -12.51 4.11
N LEU A 595 -20.05 -11.85 3.43
CA LEU A 595 -19.91 -10.46 3.00
C LEU A 595 -19.76 -9.51 4.20
N GLY A 596 -20.44 -9.77 5.31
CA GLY A 596 -20.25 -9.06 6.57
C GLY A 596 -18.84 -9.23 7.13
N LEU A 597 -18.34 -10.47 7.21
CA LEU A 597 -16.97 -10.79 7.63
C LEU A 597 -15.91 -10.15 6.73
N TRP A 598 -16.24 -9.94 5.44
CA TRP A 598 -15.40 -9.31 4.43
C TRP A 598 -15.59 -7.80 4.30
N ASN A 599 -16.39 -7.16 5.17
CA ASN A 599 -16.68 -5.71 5.18
C ASN A 599 -17.43 -5.17 3.95
N VAL A 600 -17.99 -6.06 3.11
CA VAL A 600 -18.73 -5.65 1.91
C VAL A 600 -20.06 -5.01 2.27
N LEU A 601 -20.65 -5.31 3.43
CA LEU A 601 -21.96 -4.79 3.85
C LEU A 601 -21.90 -3.39 4.50
N LEU A 602 -20.80 -2.64 4.27
CA LEU A 602 -20.56 -1.33 4.83
C LEU A 602 -20.36 -0.30 3.70
N PRO A 603 -21.41 0.05 2.93
CA PRO A 603 -21.31 0.87 1.71
C PRO A 603 -20.74 2.27 1.97
N TRP A 604 -20.94 2.78 3.18
CA TRP A 604 -20.45 4.08 3.64
C TRP A 604 -19.44 3.94 4.80
N GLY A 605 -18.98 2.72 5.05
CA GLY A 605 -17.93 2.48 6.02
C GLY A 605 -16.60 2.87 5.40
N GLY A 606 -15.97 3.89 5.94
CA GLY A 606 -14.68 4.40 5.50
C GLY A 606 -14.26 5.56 6.37
#